data_AF-V4ZX42-F1
#
_entry.id   AF-V4ZX42-F1
#
_cell.length_a   1.000
_cell.length_b   1.000
_cell.length_c   1.000
_cell.angle_alpha   90.00
_cell.angle_beta   90.00
_cell.angle_gamma   90.00
#
_symmetry.space_group_name_H-M   'P 1'
#
loop_
_entity.id
_entity.type
_entity.pdbx_description
1 polymer ?
#
loop_
_entity_poly.entity_id
_entity_poly.type
_entity_poly.pdbx_seq_one_letter_code
_entity_poly.pdbx_strand_id
1 'polypeptide(L)'
;MSVVEAERLVERLDEYEIPVDTLVVNRVMENLADVTSLAAEDRELVVSPDTEGCEFCRRRWEVQRSALERATGLFRGRTVRRVPLLAEAVRGDRALRVVAACLS
;
A
#
# COMPACT_ATOMS: atom_id res chain seq x y z
N MET A 1 4.68 -11.67 7.49
CA MET A 1 5.88 -11.12 8.16
C MET A 1 5.86 -9.60 8.21
N SER A 2 5.69 -8.87 7.09
CA SER A 2 5.76 -7.39 7.07
C SER A 2 4.88 -6.66 8.09
N VAL A 3 3.64 -7.11 8.30
CA VAL A 3 2.71 -6.49 9.27
C VAL A 3 3.20 -6.62 10.72
N VAL A 4 3.62 -7.83 11.11
CA VAL A 4 4.10 -8.11 12.47
C VAL A 4 5.36 -7.32 12.79
N GLU A 5 6.27 -7.19 11.82
CA GLU A 5 7.47 -6.36 12.02
C GLU A 5 7.13 -4.87 12.09
N ALA A 6 6.09 -4.41 11.39
CA ALA A 6 5.60 -3.03 11.53
C ALA A 6 4.99 -2.78 12.91
N GLU A 7 4.25 -3.73 13.47
CA GLU A 7 3.72 -3.66 14.85
C GLU A 7 4.88 -3.54 15.86
N ARG A 8 5.87 -4.43 15.77
CA ARG A 8 7.06 -4.38 16.63
C ARG A 8 7.84 -3.07 16.51
N LEU A 9 7.95 -2.51 15.29
CA LEU A 9 8.62 -1.23 15.08
C LEU A 9 7.85 -0.09 15.74
N VAL A 10 6.52 -0.06 15.61
CA VAL A 10 5.68 0.97 16.23
C VAL A 10 5.78 0.90 17.76
N GLU A 11 5.69 -0.31 18.33
CA GLU A 11 5.90 -0.52 19.78
C GLU A 11 7.27 -0.03 20.22
N ARG A 12 8.33 -0.35 19.46
CA ARG A 12 9.69 0.10 19.76
C ARG A 12 9.85 1.62 19.70
N LEU A 13 9.21 2.29 18.74
CA LEU A 13 9.28 3.75 18.61
C LEU A 13 8.52 4.45 19.76
N ASP A 14 7.42 3.85 20.21
CA ASP A 14 6.64 4.32 21.36
C ASP A 14 7.45 4.29 22.66
N GLU A 15 8.29 3.25 22.86
CA GLU A 15 9.25 3.18 23.99
C GLU A 15 10.21 4.38 24.06
N TYR A 16 10.48 5.03 22.92
CA TYR A 16 11.34 6.21 22.82
C TYR A 16 10.55 7.52 22.65
N GLU A 17 9.22 7.49 22.82
CA GLU A 17 8.33 8.63 22.62
C GLU A 17 8.44 9.24 21.20
N ILE A 18 8.79 8.43 20.20
CA ILE A 18 8.88 8.85 18.80
C ILE A 18 7.51 8.64 18.14
N PRO A 19 6.82 9.72 17.72
CA PRO A 19 5.48 9.61 17.15
C PRO A 19 5.50 8.93 15.78
N VAL A 20 4.49 8.08 15.54
CA VAL A 20 4.23 7.45 14.24
C VAL A 20 2.84 7.85 13.76
N ASP A 21 2.80 8.83 12.86
CA ASP A 21 1.54 9.41 12.39
C ASP A 21 1.00 8.75 11.12
N THR A 22 1.89 8.25 10.26
CA THR A 22 1.54 7.74 8.94
C THR A 22 2.08 6.33 8.69
N LEU A 23 1.22 5.46 8.20
CA LEU A 23 1.56 4.11 7.74
C LEU A 23 1.37 4.01 6.23
N VAL A 24 2.41 3.54 5.54
CA VAL A 24 2.39 3.33 4.08
C VAL A 24 2.29 1.84 3.77
N VAL A 25 1.19 1.44 3.14
CA VAL A 25 0.99 0.08 2.65
C VAL A 25 1.38 0.01 1.18
N ASN A 26 2.49 -0.65 0.90
CA ASN A 26 3.04 -0.77 -0.46
C ASN A 26 2.48 -1.97 -1.22
N ARG A 27 2.41 -1.84 -2.55
CA ARG A 27 2.03 -2.90 -3.50
C ARG A 27 0.67 -3.49 -3.16
N VAL A 28 -0.30 -2.63 -2.85
CA VAL A 28 -1.69 -3.08 -2.69
C VAL A 28 -2.24 -3.53 -4.03
N MET A 29 -3.02 -4.60 -3.97
CA MET A 29 -3.66 -5.22 -5.14
C MET A 29 -5.07 -4.67 -5.40
N GLU A 30 -5.50 -3.66 -4.64
CA GLU A 30 -6.74 -2.92 -4.89
C GLU A 30 -6.63 -2.14 -6.20
N ASN A 31 -7.77 -1.98 -6.89
CA ASN A 31 -7.82 -1.14 -8.08
C ASN A 31 -7.78 0.34 -7.64
N LEU A 32 -6.60 0.97 -7.72
CA LEU A 32 -6.40 2.38 -7.36
C LEU A 32 -6.53 3.35 -8.55
N ALA A 33 -6.81 2.85 -9.76
CA ALA A 33 -6.93 3.69 -10.96
C ALA A 33 -8.07 4.72 -10.86
N ASP A 34 -9.03 4.49 -9.95
CA ASP A 34 -10.23 5.32 -9.79
C ASP A 34 -10.21 6.26 -8.57
N VAL A 35 -9.20 6.13 -7.69
CA VAL A 35 -9.15 6.87 -6.40
C VAL A 35 -7.97 7.84 -6.27
N THR A 36 -7.14 7.95 -7.31
CA THR A 36 -5.99 8.85 -7.32
C THR A 36 -6.14 9.88 -8.44
N SER A 37 -5.71 11.12 -8.19
CA SER A 37 -5.73 12.24 -9.14
C SER A 37 -4.65 12.12 -10.24
N LEU A 38 -4.27 10.89 -10.60
CA LEU A 38 -3.26 10.63 -11.63
C LEU A 38 -3.78 11.05 -13.01
N ALA A 39 -2.90 11.69 -13.80
CA ALA A 39 -3.15 11.95 -15.20
C ALA A 39 -3.40 10.64 -15.96
N ALA A 40 -4.17 10.69 -17.05
CA ALA A 40 -4.52 9.49 -17.82
C ALA A 40 -3.28 8.72 -18.29
N GLU A 41 -2.22 9.44 -18.67
CA GLU A 41 -0.92 8.88 -19.05
C GLU A 41 -0.24 8.12 -17.90
N ASP A 42 -0.37 8.56 -16.64
CA ASP A 42 0.26 7.89 -15.50
C ASP A 42 -0.49 6.63 -15.06
N ARG A 43 -1.75 6.46 -15.47
CA ARG A 43 -2.55 5.26 -15.16
C ARG A 43 -2.00 4.00 -15.82
N GLU A 44 -1.30 4.12 -16.95
CA GLU A 44 -0.67 2.98 -17.65
C GLU A 44 0.41 2.28 -16.81
N LEU A 45 0.99 2.98 -15.82
CA LEU A 45 2.01 2.42 -14.92
C LEU A 45 1.42 1.58 -13.79
N VAL A 46 0.11 1.72 -13.54
CA VAL A 46 -0.60 1.03 -12.47
C VAL A 46 -1.20 -0.26 -13.03
N VAL A 47 -0.89 -1.38 -12.38
CA VAL A 47 -1.45 -2.69 -12.75
C VAL A 47 -2.43 -3.11 -11.68
N SER A 48 -3.70 -3.18 -12.08
CA SER A 48 -4.76 -3.77 -11.27
C SER A 48 -4.75 -5.29 -11.49
N PRO A 49 -4.50 -6.11 -10.45
CA PRO A 49 -4.54 -7.55 -10.60
C PRO A 49 -5.97 -8.02 -10.83
N ASP A 50 -6.13 -9.05 -11.67
CA ASP A 50 -7.42 -9.69 -11.90
C ASP A 50 -7.80 -10.58 -10.71
N THR A 51 -8.52 -10.03 -9.74
CA THR A 51 -8.96 -10.77 -8.55
C THR A 51 -10.19 -11.65 -8.78
N GLU A 52 -10.83 -11.54 -9.94
CA GLU A 52 -12.06 -12.28 -10.27
C GLU A 52 -11.77 -13.48 -11.18
N GLY A 53 -11.02 -13.27 -12.26
CA GLY A 53 -10.68 -14.26 -13.27
C GLY A 53 -9.38 -15.04 -13.01
N CYS A 54 -8.50 -14.58 -12.12
CA CYS A 54 -7.24 -15.26 -11.80
C CYS A 54 -7.19 -15.81 -10.37
N GLU A 55 -7.16 -17.14 -10.23
CA GLU A 55 -7.12 -17.83 -8.93
C GLU A 55 -5.87 -17.47 -8.10
N PHE A 56 -4.72 -17.28 -8.76
CA PHE A 56 -3.48 -16.89 -8.09
C PHE A 56 -3.57 -15.47 -7.52
N CYS A 57 -4.06 -14.52 -8.32
CA CYS A 57 -4.28 -13.14 -7.91
C CYS A 57 -5.29 -13.06 -6.75
N ARG A 58 -6.39 -13.82 -6.83
CA ARG A 58 -7.39 -13.91 -5.77
C ARG A 58 -6.81 -14.43 -4.45
N ARG A 59 -6.11 -15.57 -4.46
CA ARG A 59 -5.47 -16.12 -3.24
C ARG A 59 -4.47 -15.14 -2.63
N ARG A 60 -3.67 -14.50 -3.48
CA ARG A 60 -2.70 -13.51 -3.02
C ARG A 60 -3.39 -12.28 -2.42
N TRP A 61 -4.56 -11.90 -2.95
CA TRP A 61 -5.35 -10.79 -2.43
C TRP A 61 -5.94 -11.12 -1.06
N GLU A 62 -6.51 -12.31 -0.91
CA GLU A 62 -7.05 -12.80 0.37
C GLU A 62 -5.99 -12.81 1.47
N VAL A 63 -4.76 -13.25 1.17
CA VAL A 63 -3.64 -13.22 2.13
C VAL A 63 -3.30 -11.78 2.57
N GLN A 64 -3.22 -10.84 1.61
CA GLN A 64 -2.93 -9.43 1.92
C GLN A 64 -4.07 -8.80 2.74
N ARG A 65 -5.31 -8.98 2.31
CA ARG A 65 -6.50 -8.48 2.99
C ARG A 65 -6.58 -9.00 4.43
N SER A 66 -6.42 -10.31 4.62
CA SER A 66 -6.44 -10.94 5.94
C SER A 66 -5.33 -10.42 6.86
N ALA A 67 -4.14 -10.12 6.31
CA ALA A 67 -3.05 -9.51 7.08
C ALA A 67 -3.36 -8.07 7.49
N LEU A 68 -4.01 -7.28 6.62
CA LEU A 68 -4.45 -5.93 6.94
C LEU A 68 -5.59 -5.92 7.96
N GLU A 69 -6.57 -6.81 7.83
CA GLU A 69 -7.69 -6.93 8.79
C GLU A 69 -7.20 -7.23 10.21
N ARG A 70 -6.20 -8.11 10.37
CA ARG A 70 -5.58 -8.38 11.68
C ARG A 70 -4.82 -7.18 12.26
N ALA A 71 -4.31 -6.29 11.41
CA ALA A 71 -3.55 -5.11 11.80
C ALA A 71 -4.42 -3.89 12.17
N THR A 72 -5.72 -4.09 12.46
CA THR A 72 -6.64 -2.98 12.75
C THR A 72 -6.15 -2.10 13.91
N GLY A 73 -5.47 -2.68 14.91
CA GLY A 73 -4.84 -1.92 16.01
C GLY A 73 -3.71 -1.00 15.54
N LEU A 74 -2.92 -1.45 14.57
CA LEU A 74 -1.82 -0.68 13.98
C LEU A 74 -2.33 0.59 13.29
N PHE A 75 -3.47 0.51 12.61
CA PHE A 75 -4.04 1.63 11.83
C PHE A 75 -4.81 2.65 12.67
N ARG A 76 -5.23 2.30 13.89
CA ARG A 76 -6.09 3.17 14.70
C ARG A 76 -5.36 4.47 15.04
N GLY A 77 -6.01 5.60 14.76
CA GLY A 77 -5.47 6.93 15.07
C GLY A 77 -4.33 7.40 14.16
N ARG A 78 -4.04 6.67 13.07
CA ARG A 78 -2.98 6.99 12.12
C ARG A 78 -3.51 7.21 10.72
N THR A 79 -2.79 8.01 9.93
CA THR A 79 -3.06 8.18 8.51
C THR A 79 -2.54 6.97 7.75
N VAL A 80 -3.38 6.33 6.94
CA VAL A 80 -2.97 5.19 6.11
C VAL A 80 -2.91 5.61 4.65
N ARG A 81 -1.71 5.58 4.07
CA ARG A 81 -1.47 5.80 2.63
C ARG A 81 -1.22 4.47 1.93
N ARG A 82 -1.72 4.34 0.71
CA ARG A 82 -1.66 3.09 -0.07
C ARG A 82 -0.98 3.36 -1.40
N VAL A 83 0.04 2.58 -1.71
CA VAL A 83 0.77 2.65 -2.99
C VAL A 83 0.45 1.39 -3.79
N PRO A 84 -0.08 1.52 -5.02
CA PRO A 84 -0.51 0.37 -5.81
C PRO A 84 0.66 -0.50 -6.25
N LEU A 85 0.33 -1.70 -6.74
CA LEU A 85 1.27 -2.48 -7.52
C LEU A 85 1.53 -1.79 -8.86
N LEU A 86 2.81 -1.54 -9.16
CA LEU A 86 3.25 -0.97 -10.43
C LEU A 86 3.76 -2.08 -11.35
N ALA A 87 3.57 -1.90 -12.66
CA ALA A 87 3.97 -2.88 -13.68
C ALA A 87 5.47 -3.22 -13.61
N GLU A 88 6.26 -2.18 -13.38
CA GLU A 88 7.72 -2.23 -13.43
C GLU A 88 8.33 -1.65 -12.14
N ALA A 89 9.64 -1.84 -11.99
CA ALA A 89 10.38 -1.20 -10.91
C ALA A 89 10.31 0.33 -11.03
N VAL A 90 10.05 1.00 -9.90
CA VAL A 90 10.01 2.46 -9.84
C VAL A 90 11.38 3.03 -10.21
N ARG A 91 11.47 3.66 -11.38
CA ARG A 91 12.67 4.33 -11.89
C ARG A 91 12.27 5.58 -12.66
N GLY A 92 13.10 6.62 -12.54
CA GLY A 92 12.86 7.90 -13.21
C GLY A 92 11.70 8.69 -12.60
N ASP A 93 11.56 9.91 -13.09
CA ASP A 93 10.66 10.91 -12.52
C ASP A 93 9.16 10.56 -12.67
N ARG A 94 8.76 9.97 -13.80
CA ARG A 94 7.36 9.60 -14.06
C ARG A 94 6.81 8.61 -13.02
N ALA A 95 7.55 7.52 -12.77
CA ALA A 95 7.12 6.52 -11.78
C ALA A 95 7.14 7.08 -10.34
N LEU A 96 8.07 7.99 -10.03
CA LEU A 96 8.12 8.67 -8.73
C LEU A 96 6.93 9.61 -8.53
N ARG A 97 6.46 10.30 -9.58
CA ARG A 97 5.26 11.14 -9.51
C ARG A 97 4.01 10.34 -9.15
N VAL A 98 3.87 9.12 -9.66
CA VAL A 98 2.79 8.22 -9.27
C VAL A 98 2.83 7.91 -7.78
N VAL A 99 4.01 7.53 -7.26
CA VAL A 99 4.17 7.25 -5.83
C VAL A 99 3.93 8.50 -4.99
N ALA A 100 4.42 9.67 -5.42
CA ALA A 100 4.21 10.93 -4.74
C ALA A 100 2.72 11.29 -4.63
N ALA A 101 1.96 11.12 -5.71
CA ALA A 101 0.51 11.35 -5.72
C ALA A 101 -0.26 10.44 -4.76
N CYS A 102 0.25 9.23 -4.46
CA CYS A 102 -0.34 8.33 -3.47
C CYS A 102 -0.04 8.75 -2.02
N LEU A 103 0.98 9.59 -1.78
CA LEU A 103 1.47 9.97 -0.46
C LEU A 103 1.07 11.41 -0.06
N SER A 104 0.73 12.26 -1.02
CA SER A 104 0.14 13.60 -0.83
C SER A 104 -1.27 13.52 -0.28
#